data_AF-A0A7C4Q1P9-F1
#
_entry.id   AF-A0A7C4Q1P9-F1
#
_cell.length_a   1.000
_cell.length_b   1.000
_cell.length_c   1.000
_cell.angle_alpha   90.00
_cell.angle_beta   90.00
_cell.angle_gamma   90.00
#
_symmetry.space_group_name_H-M   'P 1'
#
loop_
_entity.id
_entity.type
_entity.pdbx_description
1 polymer ?
#
loop_
_entity_poly.entity_id
_entity_poly.type
_entity_poly.pdbx_seq_one_letter_code
_entity_poly.pdbx_strand_id
1 'polypeptide(L)'
;MRVVGLNKRLDIQSPHLPSQDGDQEEKVVEENADQKNPENWSGPQKILVILAHPDDPEFFCGATIARWTRMGHWVEYCLLTRGDKGVRGELVDR
;
A
#
# COMPACT_ATOMS: atom_id res chain seq x y z
N MET A 1 -3.45 -22.79 4.33
CA MET A 1 -3.21 -21.64 3.43
C MET A 1 -4.52 -20.92 3.22
N ARG A 2 -4.64 -19.68 3.72
CA ARG A 2 -5.81 -18.84 3.48
C ARG A 2 -5.33 -17.63 2.70
N VAL A 3 -5.81 -17.47 1.47
CA VAL A 3 -5.67 -16.19 0.76
C VAL A 3 -6.75 -15.29 1.36
N VAL A 4 -6.33 -14.21 2.01
CA VAL A 4 -7.26 -13.22 2.57
C VAL A 4 -7.20 -12.00 1.67
N GLY A 5 -8.17 -11.87 0.77
CA GLY A 5 -8.31 -10.69 -0.07
C GLY A 5 -8.90 -9.54 0.74
N LEU A 6 -8.05 -8.65 1.24
CA LEU A 6 -8.50 -7.38 1.79
C LEU A 6 -8.53 -6.35 0.66
N ASN A 7 -9.67 -6.24 -0.03
CA ASN A 7 -9.94 -5.12 -0.94
C ASN A 7 -10.16 -3.84 -0.12
N LYS A 8 -9.10 -3.27 0.44
CA LYS A 8 -9.13 -1.91 0.98
C LYS A 8 -9.05 -0.92 -0.17
N ARG A 9 -10.13 -0.82 -0.94
CA ARG A 9 -10.34 0.30 -1.85
C ARG A 9 -10.70 1.50 -1.00
N LEU A 10 -9.71 2.30 -0.60
CA LEU A 10 -9.97 3.63 -0.09
C LEU A 10 -10.32 4.48 -1.32
N ASP A 11 -11.60 4.72 -1.56
CA ASP A 11 -12.09 5.61 -2.61
C ASP A 11 -11.72 7.07 -2.26
N ILE A 12 -10.48 7.44 -2.52
CA ILE A 12 -10.05 8.84 -2.49
C ILE A 12 -10.14 9.34 -3.93
N GLN A 13 -11.11 10.24 -4.16
CA GLN A 13 -11.34 10.88 -5.46
C GLN A 13 -10.03 11.37 -6.09
N SER A 14 -9.81 11.03 -7.35
CA SER A 14 -8.66 11.45 -8.14
C SER A 14 -8.56 12.98 -8.21
N PRO A 15 -7.37 13.58 -8.04
CA PRO A 15 -7.19 15.01 -8.32
C PRO A 15 -7.36 15.26 -9.83
N HIS A 16 -8.26 16.18 -10.16
CA HIS A 16 -8.48 16.69 -11.50
C HIS A 16 -7.24 17.49 -11.94
N LEU A 17 -6.58 17.06 -13.03
CA LEU A 17 -5.51 17.81 -13.67
C LEU A 17 -6.12 18.96 -14.49
N PRO A 18 -5.74 20.23 -14.28
CA PRO A 18 -6.21 21.34 -15.09
C PRO A 18 -5.53 21.33 -16.47
N SER A 19 -6.33 21.60 -17.51
CA SER A 19 -5.89 21.84 -18.89
C SER A 19 -4.96 23.07 -18.94
N GLN A 20 -3.80 22.96 -19.58
CA GLN A 20 -2.85 24.07 -19.73
C GLN A 20 -2.84 24.58 -21.19
N ASP A 21 -3.38 25.77 -21.41
CA ASP A 21 -3.08 26.64 -22.54
C ASP A 21 -1.95 27.61 -22.11
N GLY A 22 -0.98 27.86 -23.00
CA GLY A 22 0.35 28.40 -22.70
C GLY A 22 0.46 29.90 -22.39
N ASP A 23 1.59 30.26 -21.75
CA ASP A 23 2.56 31.33 -22.09
C ASP A 23 3.47 31.66 -20.87
N GLN A 24 4.70 32.16 -21.11
CA GLN A 24 5.93 31.89 -20.34
C GLN A 24 6.26 32.76 -19.10
N GLU A 25 6.98 32.12 -18.16
CA GLU A 25 8.06 32.58 -17.25
C GLU A 25 7.83 33.65 -16.15
N GLU A 26 7.72 33.18 -14.91
CA GLU A 26 8.28 33.84 -13.72
C GLU A 26 9.06 32.80 -12.90
N LYS A 27 10.36 33.05 -12.70
CA LYS A 27 11.32 32.10 -12.13
C LYS A 27 11.19 32.07 -10.60
N VAL A 28 10.19 31.34 -10.10
CA VAL A 28 10.12 30.93 -8.69
C VAL A 28 11.08 29.76 -8.52
N VAL A 29 11.97 29.86 -7.53
CA VAL A 29 12.81 28.72 -7.10
C VAL A 29 11.87 27.69 -6.49
N GLU A 30 11.32 26.82 -7.33
CA GLU A 30 10.60 25.65 -6.87
C GLU A 30 11.61 24.72 -6.21
N GLU A 31 11.50 24.57 -4.89
CA GLU A 31 11.94 23.35 -4.21
C GLU A 31 11.16 22.18 -4.82
N ASN A 32 11.59 21.72 -5.99
CA ASN A 32 11.16 20.45 -6.55
C ASN A 32 11.84 19.36 -5.71
N ALA A 33 11.26 19.09 -4.55
CA ALA A 33 11.47 17.86 -3.83
C ALA A 33 11.01 16.74 -4.76
N ASP A 34 11.95 16.31 -5.59
CA ASP A 34 11.94 15.10 -6.40
C ASP A 34 11.21 14.03 -5.60
N GLN A 35 9.93 13.79 -5.93
CA GLN A 35 9.15 12.72 -5.33
C GLN A 35 9.74 11.42 -5.84
N LYS A 36 10.92 11.05 -5.33
CA LYS A 36 11.62 9.82 -5.66
C LYS A 36 10.79 8.69 -5.11
N ASN A 37 9.94 8.14 -5.96
CA ASN A 37 9.40 6.82 -5.76
C ASN A 37 10.58 5.84 -5.91
N PRO A 38 11.10 5.24 -4.82
CA PRO A 38 12.33 4.43 -4.91
C PRO A 38 12.14 3.19 -5.80
N GLU A 39 10.90 2.76 -6.04
CA GLU A 39 10.58 1.62 -6.89
C GLU A 39 10.58 1.92 -8.40
N ASN A 40 10.56 3.20 -8.81
CA ASN A 40 10.52 3.62 -10.22
C ASN A 40 9.44 2.91 -11.07
N TRP A 41 8.25 2.69 -10.50
CA TRP A 41 7.13 2.08 -11.21
C TRP A 41 6.43 3.07 -12.14
N SER A 42 6.13 2.65 -13.36
CA SER A 42 5.45 3.47 -14.38
C SER A 42 3.92 3.52 -14.23
N GLY A 43 3.34 2.83 -13.24
CA GLY A 43 1.90 2.79 -13.01
C GLY A 43 1.49 1.88 -11.84
N PRO A 44 0.17 1.66 -11.64
CA PRO A 44 -0.36 0.77 -10.61
C PRO A 44 0.19 -0.66 -10.73
N GLN A 45 0.37 -1.32 -9.60
CA GLN A 45 1.01 -2.65 -9.51
C GLN A 45 0.08 -3.61 -8.79
N LYS A 46 0.26 -4.91 -9.04
CA LYS A 46 -0.33 -5.99 -8.23
C LYS A 46 0.78 -6.61 -7.39
N ILE A 47 0.64 -6.53 -6.07
CA ILE A 47 1.67 -6.89 -5.10
C ILE A 47 1.10 -8.01 -4.22
N LEU A 48 1.86 -9.10 -4.06
CA LEU A 48 1.53 -10.21 -3.18
C LEU A 48 2.49 -10.24 -1.99
N VAL A 49 1.97 -10.08 -0.77
CA VAL A 49 2.73 -10.22 0.47
C VAL A 49 2.57 -11.65 0.99
N ILE A 50 3.68 -12.37 1.16
CA ILE A 50 3.69 -13.77 1.59
C ILE A 50 4.38 -13.88 2.95
N LEU A 51 3.62 -14.17 4.00
CA LEU A 51 4.11 -14.24 5.37
C LEU A 51 3.40 -15.34 6.17
N ALA A 52 3.99 -15.75 7.30
CA ALA A 52 3.58 -16.97 8.00
C ALA A 52 2.32 -16.78 8.84
N HIS A 53 2.26 -15.69 9.59
CA HIS A 53 1.24 -15.38 10.58
C HIS A 53 0.48 -14.09 10.19
N PRO A 54 -0.75 -13.89 10.70
CA PRO A 54 -1.58 -12.75 10.34
C PRO A 54 -1.08 -11.39 10.85
N ASP A 55 -0.13 -11.36 11.78
CA ASP A 55 0.49 -10.15 12.34
C ASP A 55 1.81 -9.76 11.66
N ASP A 56 2.47 -10.71 10.98
CA ASP A 56 3.76 -10.49 10.32
C ASP A 56 3.77 -9.26 9.35
N PRO A 57 2.75 -9.02 8.49
CA PRO A 57 2.79 -7.88 7.55
C PRO A 57 2.87 -6.53 8.25
N GLU A 58 2.11 -6.37 9.34
CA GLU A 58 2.07 -5.15 10.13
C GLU A 58 3.39 -4.91 10.86
N PHE A 59 4.02 -5.96 11.39
CA PHE A 59 5.29 -5.86 12.11
C PHE A 59 6.49 -5.64 11.19
N PHE A 60 6.54 -6.27 10.02
CA PHE A 60 7.71 -6.19 9.14
C PHE A 60 7.63 -5.06 8.11
N CYS A 61 6.45 -4.79 7.56
CA CYS A 61 6.34 -3.90 6.39
C CYS A 61 5.05 -3.06 6.37
N GLY A 62 4.42 -2.82 7.52
CA GLY A 62 3.15 -2.10 7.60
C GLY A 62 3.19 -0.71 6.96
N ALA A 63 4.23 0.08 7.21
CA ALA A 63 4.39 1.40 6.61
C ALA A 63 4.57 1.33 5.07
N THR A 64 5.30 0.33 4.58
CA THR A 64 5.50 0.10 3.15
C THR A 64 4.19 -0.27 2.46
N ILE A 65 3.43 -1.19 3.04
CA ILE A 65 2.11 -1.57 2.52
C ILE A 65 1.14 -0.39 2.53
N ALA A 66 1.14 0.41 3.60
CA ALA A 66 0.32 1.62 3.70
C ALA A 66 0.69 2.64 2.61
N ARG A 67 1.98 2.82 2.31
CA ARG A 67 2.42 3.68 1.21
C ARG A 67 1.96 3.13 -0.14
N TRP A 68 2.15 1.83 -0.40
CA TRP A 68 1.78 1.24 -1.69
C TRP A 68 0.29 1.29 -1.97
N THR A 69 -0.54 1.03 -0.95
CA THR A 69 -1.99 1.16 -1.06
C THR A 69 -2.40 2.61 -1.31
N ARG A 70 -1.76 3.60 -0.67
CA ARG A 70 -1.99 5.03 -0.92
C ARG A 70 -1.57 5.48 -2.33
N MET A 71 -0.60 4.80 -2.94
CA MET A 71 -0.19 5.02 -4.33
C MET A 71 -1.13 4.35 -5.34
N GLY A 72 -2.18 3.65 -4.89
CA GLY A 72 -3.16 2.99 -5.76
C GLY A 72 -2.72 1.62 -6.27
N HIS A 73 -1.71 0.99 -5.65
CA HIS A 73 -1.36 -0.40 -5.95
C HIS A 73 -2.38 -1.37 -5.32
N TRP A 74 -2.61 -2.50 -6.00
CA TRP A 74 -3.38 -3.61 -5.47
C TRP A 74 -2.46 -4.49 -4.62
N VAL A 75 -2.76 -4.64 -3.33
CA VAL A 75 -1.95 -5.46 -2.41
C VAL A 75 -2.81 -6.61 -1.87
N GLU A 76 -2.33 -7.85 -2.03
CA GLU A 76 -2.96 -9.06 -1.48
C GLU A 76 -2.04 -9.78 -0.51
N TYR A 77 -2.63 -10.49 0.46
CA TYR A 77 -1.89 -11.27 1.45
C TYR A 77 -2.10 -12.77 1.24
N CYS A 78 -0.99 -13.50 1.17
CA CYS A 78 -0.93 -14.95 1.24
C CYS A 78 -0.36 -15.34 2.60
N LEU A 79 -1.26 -15.65 3.54
CA LEU A 79 -0.90 -16.05 4.89
C LEU A 79 -0.88 -17.58 5.00
N LEU A 80 0.27 -18.12 5.38
CA LEU A 80 0.49 -19.57 5.39
C LEU A 80 -0.33 -20.24 6.51
N THR A 81 -0.42 -19.58 7.68
CA THR A 81 -1.08 -20.08 8.88
C THR A 81 -2.14 -19.08 9.39
N ARG A 82 -2.95 -19.53 10.36
CA ARG A 82 -3.91 -18.67 11.08
C ARG A 82 -3.33 -18.03 12.34
N GLY A 83 -2.10 -18.38 12.73
CA GLY A 83 -1.51 -17.89 13.98
C GLY A 83 -2.12 -18.49 15.24
N ASP A 84 -2.75 -19.68 15.19
CA ASP A 84 -3.50 -20.29 16.30
C ASP A 84 -2.68 -20.50 17.60
N LYS A 85 -1.34 -20.41 17.52
CA LYS A 85 -0.42 -20.55 18.65
C LYS A 85 0.17 -19.22 19.16
N GLY A 86 -0.26 -18.08 18.60
CA GLY A 86 0.23 -16.75 18.99
C GLY A 86 -0.41 -16.17 20.26
N VAL A 87 -1.41 -16.84 20.85
CA VAL A 87 -2.13 -16.38 22.05
C VAL A 87 -1.79 -17.21 23.28
N ARG A 88 -1.78 -16.57 24.46
CA ARG A 88 -1.69 -17.26 25.76
C ARG A 88 -3.11 -17.44 26.33
N GLY A 89 -3.67 -18.64 26.26
CA GLY A 89 -5.00 -18.98 26.79
C GLY A 89 -5.73 -20.03 25.96
N GLU A 90 -6.91 -20.48 26.43
CA GLU A 90 -7.78 -21.34 25.63
C GLU A 90 -8.41 -20.57 24.47
N LEU A 91 -8.39 -21.18 23.28
CA LEU A 91 -9.07 -20.66 22.10
C LEU A 91 -10.58 -20.71 22.35
N VAL A 92 -11.22 -19.55 22.51
CA VAL A 92 -12.67 -19.46 22.54
C VAL A 92 -13.16 -19.49 21.10
N ASP A 93 -13.33 -20.69 20.55
CA ASP A 93 -14.05 -20.89 19.29
C ASP A 93 -15.56 -20.88 19.62
N ARG A 94 -16.29 -19.88 19.12
CA ARG A 94 -17.76 -19.79 19.19
C ARG A 94 -18.34 -19.81 17.79
#